data_AF-A0A7W5YLE5-F1
#
_entry.id   AF-A0A7W5YLE5-F1
#
_cell.length_a   1.000
_cell.length_b   1.000
_cell.length_c   1.000
_cell.angle_alpha   90.00
_cell.angle_beta   90.00
_cell.angle_gamma   90.00
#
_symmetry.space_group_name_H-M   'P 1'
#
loop_
_entity.id
_entity.type
_entity.pdbx_description
1 polymer ?
#
loop_
_entity_poly.entity_id
_entity_poly.type
_entity_poly.pdbx_seq_one_letter_code
_entity_poly.pdbx_strand_id
1 'polypeptide(L)'
;MSPMTATLVGLLGVPLLALLIGFLPVSGRRVSRFAAAYDVALTSDTRPVLSAYLTRTSRWRAGGGAIGWLAAGAFASGSGGYHYFLGVAGYLAGALVAEVGASLPVPEGRRRASLVVRRPSDRLTWGARWGPVLIVATLGVHTWIYQAWSTAGRDRVSPSQVMLALAGIGLATAVLWLSCRFVVLRAPKASA
;
A
#
# COMPACT_ATOMS: atom_id res chain seq x y z
N MET A 1 2.76 31.52 15.01
CA MET A 1 2.61 30.97 13.65
C MET A 1 1.13 31.05 13.29
N SER A 2 0.75 31.61 12.14
CA SER A 2 -0.68 31.74 11.79
C SER A 2 -1.27 30.36 11.46
N PRO A 3 -2.58 30.14 11.65
CA PRO A 3 -3.24 28.86 11.33
C PRO A 3 -3.07 28.49 9.85
N MET A 4 -3.06 29.49 8.96
CA MET A 4 -2.81 29.31 7.54
C MET A 4 -1.39 28.77 7.27
N THR A 5 -0.38 29.29 7.96
CA THR A 5 1.00 28.79 7.85
C THR A 5 1.12 27.35 8.34
N ALA A 6 0.46 26.99 9.44
CA ALA A 6 0.46 25.62 9.95
C ALA A 6 -0.16 24.62 8.98
N THR A 7 -1.29 24.98 8.35
CA THR A 7 -1.96 24.14 7.34
C THR A 7 -1.10 23.95 6.11
N LEU A 8 -0.47 25.02 5.59
CA LEU A 8 0.43 24.93 4.43
C LEU A 8 1.66 24.07 4.73
N VAL A 9 2.24 24.21 5.92
CA VAL A 9 3.38 23.39 6.37
C VAL A 9 2.98 21.93 6.50
N GLY A 10 1.80 21.61 7.04
CA GLY A 10 1.31 20.22 7.11
C GLY A 10 1.00 19.63 5.73
N LEU A 11 0.34 20.41 4.88
CA LEU A 11 -0.08 19.97 3.55
C LEU A 11 1.12 19.70 2.63
N LEU A 12 2.16 20.51 2.69
CA LEU A 12 3.35 20.40 1.83
C LEU A 12 4.50 19.66 2.51
N GLY A 13 4.67 19.83 3.82
CA GLY A 13 5.77 19.23 4.57
C GLY A 13 5.68 17.71 4.68
N VAL A 14 4.48 17.16 4.91
CA VAL A 14 4.27 15.70 4.98
C VAL A 14 4.59 15.00 3.65
N PRO A 15 4.03 15.40 2.48
CA PRO A 15 4.36 14.75 1.22
C PRO A 15 5.82 14.97 0.84
N LEU A 16 6.39 16.15 1.11
CA LEU A 16 7.81 16.40 0.88
C LEU A 16 8.68 15.45 1.71
N LEU A 17 8.38 15.28 2.99
CA LEU A 17 9.11 14.35 3.87
C LEU A 17 8.94 12.90 3.40
N ALA A 18 7.73 12.49 3.02
CA ALA A 18 7.48 11.15 2.49
C ALA A 18 8.28 10.89 1.21
N LEU A 19 8.36 11.87 0.30
CA LEU A 19 9.18 11.80 -0.91
C LEU A 19 10.67 11.75 -0.58
N LEU A 20 11.17 12.60 0.31
CA LEU A 20 12.57 12.58 0.75
C LEU A 20 12.93 11.18 1.27
N ILE A 21 12.14 10.64 2.21
CA ILE A 21 12.37 9.30 2.77
C ILE A 21 12.24 8.22 1.69
N GLY A 22 11.26 8.32 0.80
CA GLY A 22 10.99 7.36 -0.26
C GLY A 22 12.11 7.25 -1.29
N PHE A 23 12.81 8.34 -1.55
CA PHE A 23 13.89 8.45 -2.52
C PHE A 23 15.30 8.29 -1.93
N LEU A 24 15.43 8.19 -0.61
CA LEU A 24 16.70 7.83 0.03
C LEU A 24 17.22 6.48 -0.48
N PRO A 25 18.55 6.32 -0.63
CA PRO A 25 19.15 5.06 -1.03
C PRO A 25 18.82 3.94 -0.03
N VAL A 26 18.49 2.76 -0.55
CA VAL A 26 18.20 1.59 0.29
C VAL A 26 19.50 1.10 0.94
N SER A 27 19.55 1.12 2.27
CA SER A 27 20.70 0.65 3.02
C SER A 27 20.91 -0.87 2.88
N GLY A 28 22.16 -1.33 2.89
CA GLY A 28 22.48 -2.77 2.87
C GLY A 28 21.87 -3.56 4.03
N ARG A 29 21.65 -2.90 5.19
CA ARG A 29 20.90 -3.47 6.33
C ARG A 29 19.45 -3.77 5.98
N ARG A 30 18.79 -2.91 5.20
CA ARG A 30 17.40 -3.13 4.76
C ARG A 30 17.34 -4.28 3.74
N VAL A 31 18.28 -4.34 2.81
CA VAL A 31 18.39 -5.44 1.83
C VAL A 31 18.59 -6.79 2.53
N SER A 32 19.50 -6.87 3.51
CA SER A 32 19.75 -8.09 4.28
C SER A 32 18.59 -8.54 5.13
N ARG A 33 17.89 -7.63 5.82
CA ARG A 33 16.66 -7.97 6.55
C ARG A 33 15.57 -8.48 5.63
N PHE A 34 15.39 -7.87 4.46
CA PHE A 34 14.41 -8.32 3.48
C PHE A 34 14.77 -9.73 2.97
N ALA A 35 16.04 -9.94 2.59
CA ALA A 35 16.51 -11.24 2.15
C ALA A 35 16.29 -12.34 3.20
N ALA A 36 16.60 -12.06 4.47
CA ALA A 36 16.36 -12.99 5.58
C ALA A 36 14.87 -13.29 5.81
N ALA A 37 13.99 -12.27 5.67
CA ALA A 37 12.56 -12.44 5.86
C ALA A 37 11.89 -13.30 4.77
N TYR A 38 12.47 -13.36 3.57
CA TYR A 38 11.93 -14.09 2.42
C TYR A 38 12.80 -15.28 1.98
N ASP A 39 13.78 -15.66 2.80
CA ASP A 39 14.72 -16.76 2.53
C ASP A 39 15.41 -16.65 1.15
N VAL A 40 15.87 -15.44 0.82
CA VAL A 40 16.56 -15.14 -0.45
C VAL A 40 18.07 -15.11 -0.21
N ALA A 41 18.82 -15.96 -0.90
CA ALA A 41 20.29 -15.92 -0.86
C ALA A 41 20.81 -14.62 -1.50
N LEU A 42 21.64 -13.88 -0.76
CA LEU A 42 22.32 -12.67 -1.25
C LEU A 42 23.63 -13.05 -1.93
N THR A 43 23.64 -13.05 -3.26
CA THR A 43 24.82 -13.24 -4.10
C THR A 43 25.22 -11.92 -4.76
N SER A 44 26.33 -11.92 -5.52
CA SER A 44 26.70 -10.79 -6.40
C SER A 44 25.59 -10.39 -7.35
N ASP A 45 24.76 -11.35 -7.76
CA ASP A 45 23.78 -11.18 -8.82
C ASP A 45 22.40 -10.80 -8.25
N THR A 46 22.00 -11.37 -7.11
CA THR A 46 20.68 -11.10 -6.51
C THR A 46 20.65 -9.79 -5.73
N ARG A 47 21.77 -9.39 -5.10
CA ARG A 47 21.86 -8.17 -4.31
C ARG A 47 21.48 -6.90 -5.09
N PRO A 48 22.03 -6.61 -6.30
CA PRO A 48 21.67 -5.41 -7.04
C PRO A 48 20.19 -5.43 -7.48
N VAL A 49 19.66 -6.60 -7.85
CA VAL A 49 18.24 -6.77 -8.22
C VAL A 49 17.33 -6.46 -7.04
N LEU A 50 17.62 -7.00 -5.85
CA LEU A 50 16.84 -6.77 -4.64
C LEU A 50 16.90 -5.30 -4.19
N SER A 51 18.07 -4.68 -4.29
CA SER A 51 18.25 -3.26 -4.01
C SER A 51 17.45 -2.37 -4.95
N ALA A 52 17.49 -2.65 -6.26
CA ALA A 52 16.73 -1.93 -7.27
C ALA A 52 15.22 -2.09 -7.07
N TYR A 53 14.75 -3.31 -6.77
CA TYR A 53 13.36 -3.60 -6.45
C TYR A 53 12.90 -2.80 -5.22
N LEU A 54 13.63 -2.87 -4.10
CA LEU A 54 13.26 -2.14 -2.88
C LEU A 54 13.26 -0.62 -3.08
N THR A 55 14.21 -0.10 -3.85
CA THR A 55 14.28 1.33 -4.18
C THR A 55 13.08 1.75 -5.00
N ARG A 56 12.76 1.01 -6.06
CA ARG A 56 11.59 1.26 -6.91
C ARG A 56 10.29 1.24 -6.09
N THR A 57 10.10 0.19 -5.30
CA THR A 57 8.90 0.03 -4.47
C THR A 57 8.77 1.14 -3.44
N SER A 58 9.88 1.58 -2.83
CA SER A 58 9.91 2.73 -1.91
C SER A 58 9.46 4.02 -2.58
N ARG A 59 9.97 4.32 -3.78
CA ARG A 59 9.64 5.54 -4.54
C ARG A 59 8.18 5.58 -4.96
N TRP A 60 7.66 4.48 -5.50
CA TRP A 60 6.26 4.40 -5.93
C TRP A 60 5.29 4.53 -4.75
N ARG A 61 5.60 3.89 -3.62
CA ARG A 61 4.83 4.03 -2.38
C ARG A 61 4.82 5.48 -1.87
N ALA A 62 5.98 6.11 -1.81
CA ALA A 62 6.09 7.50 -1.40
C ALA A 62 5.38 8.46 -2.36
N GLY A 63 5.55 8.27 -3.67
CA GLY A 63 4.88 9.07 -4.70
C GLY A 63 3.37 8.92 -4.65
N GLY A 64 2.87 7.70 -4.55
CA GLY A 64 1.43 7.44 -4.38
C GLY A 64 0.88 8.07 -3.10
N GLY A 65 1.59 7.93 -1.99
CA GLY A 65 1.19 8.53 -0.71
C GLY A 65 1.16 10.06 -0.76
N ALA A 66 2.16 10.67 -1.38
CA ALA A 66 2.23 12.12 -1.58
C ALA A 66 1.08 12.63 -2.45
N ILE A 67 0.79 11.96 -3.57
CA ILE A 67 -0.34 12.31 -4.45
C ILE A 67 -1.66 12.18 -3.69
N GLY A 68 -1.86 11.07 -2.97
CA GLY A 68 -3.06 10.86 -2.15
C GLY A 68 -3.25 11.94 -1.09
N TRP A 69 -2.17 12.34 -0.41
CA TRP A 69 -2.19 13.40 0.58
C TRP A 69 -2.55 14.77 -0.02
N LEU A 70 -1.91 15.15 -1.12
CA LEU A 70 -2.16 16.41 -1.81
C LEU A 70 -3.58 16.49 -2.37
N ALA A 71 -4.06 15.40 -2.98
CA ALA A 71 -5.45 15.31 -3.44
C ALA A 71 -6.41 15.55 -2.28
N ALA A 72 -6.15 14.96 -1.12
CA ALA A 72 -6.99 15.16 0.05
C ALA A 72 -6.98 16.58 0.57
N GLY A 73 -5.86 17.31 0.47
CA GLY A 73 -5.81 18.72 0.80
C GLY A 73 -6.60 19.59 -0.17
N ALA A 74 -6.57 19.26 -1.47
CA ALA A 74 -7.33 19.99 -2.50
C ALA A 74 -8.86 19.80 -2.37
N PHE A 75 -9.31 18.62 -1.94
CA PHE A 75 -10.74 18.33 -1.76
C PHE A 75 -11.29 18.69 -0.37
N ALA A 76 -10.43 18.97 0.61
CA ALA A 76 -10.85 19.26 1.97
C ALA A 76 -11.09 20.76 2.18
N SER A 77 -12.21 21.26 1.68
CA SER A 77 -12.73 22.59 1.99
C SER A 77 -13.47 22.64 3.35
N GLY A 78 -12.88 22.09 4.42
CA GLY A 78 -13.37 22.29 5.79
C GLY A 78 -13.62 21.05 6.65
N SER A 79 -13.21 19.86 6.22
CA SER A 79 -13.41 18.62 6.99
C SER A 79 -12.10 18.06 7.54
N GLY A 80 -11.78 18.45 8.77
CA GLY A 80 -10.54 18.07 9.45
C GLY A 80 -10.45 16.58 9.70
N GLY A 81 -9.60 15.86 8.95
CA GLY A 81 -9.20 14.49 9.28
C GLY A 81 -9.10 13.51 8.12
N TYR A 82 -9.67 13.81 6.95
CA TYR A 82 -9.73 12.84 5.84
C TYR A 82 -8.42 12.70 5.04
N HIS A 83 -7.44 13.56 5.29
CA HIS A 83 -6.18 13.58 4.54
C HIS A 83 -5.32 12.33 4.72
N TYR A 84 -5.34 11.77 5.93
CA TYR A 84 -4.61 10.55 6.27
C TYR A 84 -5.11 9.35 5.45
N PHE A 85 -6.43 9.23 5.26
CA PHE A 85 -7.02 8.09 4.54
C PHE A 85 -6.64 8.09 3.06
N LEU A 86 -6.76 9.24 2.39
CA LEU A 86 -6.38 9.36 0.98
C LEU A 86 -4.85 9.25 0.80
N GLY A 87 -4.05 9.74 1.75
CA GLY A 87 -2.61 9.50 1.77
C GLY A 87 -2.27 8.00 1.87
N VAL A 88 -2.92 7.26 2.77
CA VAL A 88 -2.74 5.81 2.90
C VAL A 88 -3.22 5.07 1.65
N ALA A 89 -4.38 5.44 1.11
CA ALA A 89 -4.92 4.85 -0.12
C ALA A 89 -3.97 5.06 -1.31
N GLY A 90 -3.45 6.29 -1.46
CA GLY A 90 -2.45 6.62 -2.46
C GLY A 90 -1.15 5.82 -2.27
N TYR A 91 -0.67 5.67 -1.04
CA TYR A 91 0.53 4.87 -0.74
C TYR A 91 0.34 3.41 -1.15
N LEU A 92 -0.83 2.82 -0.86
CA LEU A 92 -1.16 1.46 -1.24
C LEU A 92 -1.32 1.30 -2.76
N ALA A 93 -1.92 2.27 -3.44
CA ALA A 93 -1.99 2.31 -4.89
C ALA A 93 -0.59 2.38 -5.51
N GLY A 94 0.29 3.22 -4.97
CA GLY A 94 1.70 3.26 -5.34
C GLY A 94 2.40 1.91 -5.14
N ALA A 95 2.15 1.24 -4.01
CA ALA A 95 2.66 -0.11 -3.77
C ALA A 95 2.20 -1.10 -4.86
N LEU A 96 0.91 -1.11 -5.20
CA LEU A 96 0.37 -1.97 -6.26
C LEU A 96 1.07 -1.71 -7.60
N VAL A 97 1.21 -0.44 -7.99
CA VAL A 97 1.86 -0.07 -9.26
C VAL A 97 3.31 -0.54 -9.29
N ALA A 98 4.02 -0.45 -8.16
CA ALA A 98 5.38 -0.97 -8.04
C ALA A 98 5.43 -2.49 -8.28
N GLU A 99 4.52 -3.26 -7.66
CA GLU A 99 4.49 -4.72 -7.81
C GLU A 99 4.08 -5.15 -9.23
N VAL A 100 3.06 -4.50 -9.82
CA VAL A 100 2.59 -4.85 -11.17
C VAL A 100 3.66 -4.59 -12.22
N GLY A 101 4.39 -3.48 -12.06
CA GLY A 101 5.46 -3.10 -12.97
C GLY A 101 6.79 -3.80 -12.68
N ALA A 102 6.95 -4.44 -11.52
CA ALA A 102 8.14 -5.21 -11.17
C ALA A 102 8.11 -6.57 -11.88
N SER A 103 8.54 -6.59 -13.14
CA SER A 103 9.01 -7.82 -13.78
C SER A 103 10.36 -8.16 -13.16
N LEU A 104 10.39 -8.95 -12.10
CA LEU A 104 11.65 -9.50 -11.60
C LEU A 104 12.24 -10.40 -12.70
N PRO A 105 13.51 -10.21 -13.09
CA PRO A 105 14.16 -11.11 -14.04
C PRO A 105 14.09 -12.53 -13.47
N VAL A 106 13.61 -13.46 -14.30
CA VAL A 106 13.60 -14.88 -13.94
C VAL A 106 15.06 -15.29 -13.79
N PRO A 107 15.49 -15.84 -12.63
CA PRO A 107 16.87 -16.23 -12.44
C PRO A 107 17.33 -17.17 -13.56
N GLU A 108 18.45 -16.86 -14.21
CA GLU A 108 19.09 -17.74 -15.17
C GLU A 108 19.64 -18.96 -14.42
N GLY A 109 18.88 -20.04 -14.44
CA GLY A 109 19.20 -21.27 -13.76
C GLY A 109 18.26 -22.39 -14.18
N ARG A 110 18.73 -23.63 -14.08
CA ARG A 110 17.91 -24.82 -14.41
C ARG A 110 16.66 -24.77 -13.53
N ARG A 111 15.49 -24.47 -14.12
CA ARG A 111 14.19 -24.49 -13.42
C ARG A 111 14.04 -25.85 -12.75
N ARG A 112 14.32 -25.93 -11.45
CA ARG A 112 14.01 -27.11 -10.66
C ARG A 112 12.51 -27.06 -10.41
N ALA A 113 11.76 -27.85 -11.17
CA ALA A 113 10.37 -28.10 -10.87
C ALA A 113 10.30 -28.68 -9.46
N SER A 114 9.82 -27.89 -8.52
CA SER A 114 9.45 -28.37 -7.20
C SER A 114 8.23 -29.27 -7.40
N LEU A 115 8.40 -30.59 -7.27
CA LEU A 115 7.30 -31.57 -7.27
C LEU A 115 6.35 -31.40 -6.08
N VAL A 116 6.71 -30.56 -5.11
CA VAL A 116 5.84 -30.20 -4.00
C VAL A 116 4.68 -29.35 -4.55
N VAL A 117 3.47 -29.89 -4.47
CA VAL A 117 2.22 -29.16 -4.73
C VAL A 117 2.14 -28.01 -3.74
N ARG A 118 2.48 -26.80 -4.20
CA ARG A 118 2.39 -25.59 -3.38
C ARG A 118 0.92 -25.20 -3.27
N ARG A 119 0.38 -25.23 -2.06
CA ARG A 119 -0.98 -24.78 -1.76
C ARG A 119 -1.03 -23.24 -1.87
N PRO A 120 -2.19 -22.65 -2.18
CA PRO A 120 -2.34 -21.18 -2.19
C PRO A 120 -1.96 -20.53 -0.85
N SER A 121 -2.12 -21.27 0.25
CA SER A 121 -1.67 -20.89 1.60
C SER A 121 -0.15 -20.76 1.73
N ASP A 122 0.62 -21.43 0.88
CA ASP A 122 2.08 -21.41 0.95
C ASP A 122 2.65 -20.15 0.27
N ARG A 123 1.81 -19.41 -0.46
CA ARG A 123 2.18 -18.17 -1.16
C ARG A 123 1.67 -16.92 -0.47
N LEU A 124 0.60 -17.03 0.32
CA LEU A 124 -0.03 -15.92 1.01
C LEU A 124 0.24 -16.05 2.50
N THR A 125 1.03 -15.12 3.04
CA THR A 125 1.17 -14.99 4.50
C THR A 125 -0.20 -14.80 5.13
N TRP A 126 -0.37 -15.24 6.38
CA TRP A 126 -1.65 -15.14 7.11
C TRP A 126 -2.24 -13.71 7.03
N GLY A 127 -1.39 -12.69 7.13
CA GLY A 127 -1.78 -11.29 6.97
C GLY A 127 -2.25 -10.92 5.56
N ALA A 128 -1.66 -11.48 4.50
CA ALA A 128 -2.15 -11.28 3.13
C ALA A 128 -3.50 -11.98 2.87
N ARG A 129 -3.76 -13.09 3.58
CA ARG A 129 -5.01 -13.84 3.48
C ARG A 129 -6.16 -13.16 4.21
N TRP A 130 -5.92 -12.68 5.43
CA TRP A 130 -6.97 -12.15 6.31
C TRP A 130 -7.02 -10.62 6.37
N GLY A 131 -5.94 -9.94 6.01
CA GLY A 131 -5.83 -8.48 6.05
C GLY A 131 -6.98 -7.77 5.33
N PRO A 132 -7.32 -8.13 4.08
CA PRO A 132 -8.46 -7.52 3.38
C PRO A 132 -9.79 -7.75 4.09
N VAL A 133 -10.03 -8.96 4.61
CA VAL A 133 -11.26 -9.30 5.32
C VAL A 133 -11.39 -8.49 6.61
N LEU A 134 -10.31 -8.37 7.36
CA LEU A 134 -10.27 -7.57 8.58
C LEU A 134 -10.48 -6.08 8.28
N ILE A 135 -9.85 -5.55 7.23
CA ILE A 135 -10.05 -4.15 6.82
C ILE A 135 -11.51 -3.88 6.44
N VAL A 136 -12.11 -4.73 5.61
CA VAL A 136 -13.53 -4.63 5.21
C VAL A 136 -14.46 -4.76 6.41
N ALA A 137 -14.20 -5.71 7.31
CA ALA A 137 -14.99 -5.91 8.52
C ALA A 137 -14.90 -4.69 9.45
N THR A 138 -13.70 -4.17 9.68
CA THR A 138 -13.47 -2.99 10.51
C THR A 138 -14.17 -1.76 9.92
N LEU A 139 -14.18 -1.62 8.60
CA LEU A 139 -14.92 -0.57 7.89
C LEU A 139 -16.44 -0.69 8.07
N GLY A 140 -16.96 -1.91 7.88
CA GLY A 140 -18.39 -2.17 8.06
C GLY A 140 -18.83 -1.83 9.48
N VAL A 141 -18.05 -2.22 10.48
CA VAL A 141 -18.28 -1.89 11.89
C VAL A 141 -18.19 -0.39 12.13
N HIS A 142 -17.16 0.29 11.61
CA HIS A 142 -17.01 1.73 11.81
C HIS A 142 -18.14 2.53 11.16
N THR A 143 -18.59 2.10 9.97
CA THR A 143 -19.74 2.69 9.27
C THR A 143 -21.04 2.47 10.05
N TRP A 144 -21.24 1.26 10.57
CA TRP A 144 -22.40 0.91 11.36
C TRP A 144 -22.46 1.71 12.66
N ILE A 145 -21.34 1.81 13.39
CA ILE A 145 -21.21 2.65 14.58
C ILE A 145 -21.55 4.11 14.23
N TYR A 146 -20.98 4.63 13.14
CA TYR A 146 -21.23 6.00 12.72
C TYR A 146 -22.70 6.27 12.38
N GLN A 147 -23.37 5.38 11.64
CA GLN A 147 -24.80 5.51 11.30
C GLN A 147 -25.70 5.37 12.55
N ALA A 148 -25.33 4.48 13.47
CA ALA A 148 -26.00 4.33 14.77
C ALA A 148 -25.79 5.57 15.67
N TRP A 149 -24.70 6.31 15.48
CA TRP A 149 -24.39 7.52 16.24
C TRP A 149 -25.01 8.78 15.63
N SER A 150 -25.09 8.90 14.30
CA SER A 150 -25.74 10.03 13.63
C SER A 150 -27.25 10.07 13.88
N THR A 151 -27.86 8.92 14.12
CA THR A 151 -29.26 8.80 14.54
C THR A 151 -29.49 9.25 16.00
N ALA A 152 -28.42 9.44 16.79
CA ALA A 152 -28.49 9.93 18.18
C ALA A 152 -28.47 11.47 18.31
N GLY A 153 -28.59 12.20 17.20
CA GLY A 153 -28.86 13.65 17.20
C GLY A 153 -27.70 14.56 17.60
N ARG A 154 -26.45 14.07 17.60
CA ARG A 154 -25.25 14.85 17.93
C ARG A 154 -24.25 14.78 16.76
N ASP A 155 -24.11 15.91 16.05
CA ASP A 155 -23.04 16.31 15.10
C ASP A 155 -23.29 16.36 13.58
N ARG A 156 -22.64 17.39 12.98
CA ARG A 156 -22.76 17.97 11.63
C ARG A 156 -21.88 17.31 10.56
N VAL A 157 -21.65 16.00 10.63
CA VAL A 157 -20.79 15.35 9.62
C VAL A 157 -21.64 14.98 8.41
N SER A 158 -21.30 15.56 7.24
CA SER A 158 -22.12 15.36 6.05
C SER A 158 -22.01 13.91 5.54
N PRO A 159 -23.13 13.26 5.15
CA PRO A 159 -23.12 11.91 4.61
C PRO A 159 -22.14 11.70 3.44
N SER A 160 -21.88 12.76 2.67
CA SER A 160 -20.91 12.78 1.58
C SER A 160 -19.47 12.54 2.03
N GLN A 161 -19.08 13.00 3.23
CA GLN A 161 -17.72 12.77 3.76
C GLN A 161 -17.51 11.32 4.16
N VAL A 162 -18.55 10.70 4.71
CA VAL A 162 -18.57 9.27 5.07
C VAL A 162 -18.48 8.41 3.82
N MET A 163 -19.28 8.72 2.80
CA MET A 163 -19.23 8.04 1.50
C MET A 163 -17.86 8.18 0.82
N LEU A 164 -17.24 9.35 0.87
CA LEU A 164 -15.92 9.59 0.27
C LEU A 164 -14.82 8.79 1.00
N ALA A 165 -14.87 8.73 2.34
CA ALA A 165 -13.95 7.92 3.13
C ALA A 165 -14.12 6.42 2.81
N LEU A 166 -15.36 5.93 2.73
CA LEU A 166 -15.66 4.54 2.38
C LEU A 166 -15.21 4.20 0.95
N ALA A 167 -15.40 5.12 0.00
CA ALA A 167 -14.92 4.94 -1.36
C ALA A 167 -13.39 4.87 -1.42
N GLY A 168 -12.68 5.75 -0.69
CA GLY A 168 -11.22 5.74 -0.63
C GLY A 168 -10.67 4.44 -0.02
N ILE A 169 -11.32 3.92 1.02
CA ILE A 169 -10.86 2.70 1.69
C ILE A 169 -11.29 1.44 0.90
N GLY A 170 -12.47 1.45 0.28
CA GLY A 170 -12.90 0.41 -0.66
C GLY A 170 -11.95 0.30 -1.85
N LEU A 171 -11.53 1.45 -2.41
CA LEU A 171 -10.53 1.51 -3.47
C LEU A 171 -9.18 0.94 -2.99
N ALA A 172 -8.69 1.37 -1.82
CA ALA A 172 -7.44 0.87 -1.26
C ALA A 172 -7.48 -0.65 -1.02
N THR A 173 -8.61 -1.17 -0.54
CA THR A 173 -8.83 -2.61 -0.32
C THR A 173 -8.88 -3.37 -1.64
N ALA A 174 -9.60 -2.86 -2.64
CA ALA A 174 -9.67 -3.47 -3.96
C ALA A 174 -8.29 -3.50 -4.64
N VAL A 175 -7.53 -2.41 -4.52
CA VAL A 175 -6.13 -2.31 -4.96
C VAL A 175 -5.27 -3.38 -4.27
N LEU A 176 -5.35 -3.49 -2.94
CA LEU A 176 -4.58 -4.47 -2.19
C LEU A 176 -4.94 -5.91 -2.60
N TRP A 177 -6.23 -6.20 -2.74
CA TRP A 177 -6.74 -7.51 -3.12
C TRP A 177 -6.35 -7.88 -4.56
N LEU A 178 -6.50 -6.96 -5.51
CA LEU A 178 -6.06 -7.16 -6.89
C LEU A 178 -4.54 -7.35 -6.97
N SER A 179 -3.76 -6.65 -6.13
CA SER A 179 -2.31 -6.86 -6.01
C SER A 179 -1.99 -8.30 -5.61
N CYS A 180 -2.60 -8.77 -4.52
CA CYS A 180 -2.39 -10.12 -4.02
C CYS A 180 -2.85 -11.17 -5.05
N ARG A 181 -3.99 -10.93 -5.71
CA ARG A 181 -4.55 -11.85 -6.71
C ARG A 181 -3.69 -11.93 -7.97
N PHE A 182 -3.21 -10.81 -8.51
CA PHE A 182 -2.37 -10.80 -9.70
C PHE A 182 -1.01 -11.46 -9.47
N VAL A 183 -0.40 -11.25 -8.30
CA VAL A 183 0.85 -11.89 -7.92
C VAL A 183 0.68 -13.42 -7.81
N VAL A 184 -0.46 -13.88 -7.30
CA VAL A 184 -0.75 -15.32 -7.20
C VAL A 184 -1.08 -15.96 -8.56
N LEU A 185 -1.78 -15.23 -9.44
CA LEU A 185 -2.26 -15.74 -10.72
C LEU A 185 -1.25 -15.64 -11.87
N ARG A 186 -0.19 -14.82 -11.78
CA ARG A 186 0.93 -14.82 -12.74
C ARG A 186 1.84 -16.05 -12.65
N ALA A 187 1.42 -17.11 -11.96
CA ALA A 187 2.08 -18.40 -12.08
C ALA A 187 2.05 -18.82 -13.56
N PRO A 188 3.20 -19.03 -14.20
CA PRO A 188 3.23 -19.40 -15.61
C PRO A 188 2.42 -20.68 -15.81
N LYS A 189 1.51 -20.68 -16.80
CA LYS A 189 0.93 -21.92 -17.31
C LYS A 189 2.12 -22.83 -17.63
N ALA A 190 2.15 -24.02 -17.02
CA ALA A 190 3.09 -25.04 -17.44
C ALA A 190 2.81 -25.29 -18.92
N SER A 191 3.74 -24.89 -19.78
CA SER A 191 3.78 -25.32 -21.16
C SER A 191 3.96 -26.83 -21.12
N ALA A 192 2.88 -27.54 -21.42
CA ALA A 192 2.86 -28.99 -21.63
C ALA A 192 3.66 -29.36 -22.87
#